data_AF-A0A061SFD7-F1
#
_entry.id   AF-A0A061SFD7-F1
#
_cell.length_a   1.000
_cell.length_b   1.000
_cell.length_c   1.000
_cell.angle_alpha   90.00
_cell.angle_beta   90.00
_cell.angle_gamma   90.00
#
_symmetry.space_group_name_H-M   'P 1'
#
loop_
_entity.id
_entity.type
_entity.pdbx_description
1 polymer ?
#
loop_
_entity_poly.entity_id
_entity_poly.type
_entity_poly.pdbx_seq_one_letter_code
_entity_poly.pdbx_strand_id
1 'polypeptide(L)'
;MSWAAVAGKDPVPKLEKEVLWAEEKPRVAVVDANAIISGLNLQGLAERAVTVQEVLGEIRDKKSREWLAGLPFKIDTIEPTEASVKAVTQFARLTGDLRSLSKVDILLLALAHDLELRVYGGGHLRKEPLKARTVSRPRSRAQPLPGWGTESAEWAELDAAIPGLSSGAGVGGSRVAAALAPLSSDEARAGGAA
;
A
#
# COMPACT_ATOMS: atom_id res chain seq x y z
N MET A 1 -48.19 1.30 -43.93
CA MET A 1 -48.62 1.13 -42.53
C MET A 1 -47.95 -0.14 -42.02
N SER A 2 -46.70 -0.01 -41.59
CA SER A 2 -46.22 0.02 -40.19
C SER A 2 -46.05 -1.37 -39.58
N TRP A 3 -44.79 -1.77 -39.39
CA TRP A 3 -44.34 -3.08 -38.88
C TRP A 3 -44.37 -3.23 -37.34
N ALA A 4 -45.05 -2.33 -36.64
CA ALA A 4 -44.95 -2.25 -35.18
C ALA A 4 -46.12 -2.96 -34.49
N ALA A 5 -46.01 -4.28 -34.24
CA ALA A 5 -46.65 -4.95 -33.09
C ALA A 5 -46.41 -6.48 -33.08
N VAL A 6 -45.17 -6.93 -32.83
CA VAL A 6 -44.92 -8.23 -32.21
C VAL A 6 -43.72 -8.09 -31.27
N ALA A 7 -43.98 -7.83 -30.00
CA ALA A 7 -43.07 -8.11 -28.89
C ALA A 7 -43.83 -7.96 -27.57
N GLY A 8 -44.59 -8.99 -27.21
CA GLY A 8 -44.91 -9.22 -25.80
C GLY A 8 -43.78 -10.02 -25.16
N LYS A 9 -43.57 -9.78 -23.84
CA LYS A 9 -42.74 -10.54 -22.88
C LYS A 9 -41.23 -10.45 -23.12
N ASP A 10 -40.41 -10.03 -22.17
CA ASP A 10 -40.47 -10.22 -20.72
C ASP A 10 -40.14 -8.92 -19.94
N PRO A 11 -40.60 -8.76 -18.68
CA PRO A 11 -40.10 -7.69 -17.84
C PRO A 11 -38.60 -7.91 -17.63
N VAL A 12 -37.82 -6.88 -17.98
CA VAL A 12 -36.38 -6.78 -17.65
C VAL A 12 -36.22 -7.22 -16.20
N PRO A 13 -35.34 -8.21 -15.89
CA PRO A 13 -35.18 -8.66 -14.52
C PRO A 13 -34.69 -7.49 -13.69
N LYS A 14 -35.63 -6.93 -12.91
CA LYS A 14 -35.37 -5.93 -11.88
C LYS A 14 -34.25 -6.48 -11.01
N LEU A 15 -33.15 -5.74 -10.94
CA LEU A 15 -32.00 -6.05 -10.09
C LEU A 15 -32.37 -5.78 -8.62
N GLU A 16 -33.44 -6.40 -8.15
CA GLU A 16 -33.94 -6.32 -6.78
C GLU A 16 -33.39 -7.53 -6.04
N LYS A 17 -32.16 -7.38 -5.55
CA LYS A 17 -31.74 -8.04 -4.32
C LYS A 17 -31.22 -6.96 -3.39
N GLU A 18 -32.15 -6.27 -2.75
CA GLU A 18 -31.87 -5.78 -1.41
C GLU A 18 -31.39 -7.00 -0.62
N VAL A 19 -30.11 -6.98 -0.29
CA VAL A 19 -29.52 -7.97 0.59
C VAL A 19 -30.23 -7.76 1.91
N LEU A 20 -31.23 -8.60 2.21
CA LEU A 20 -31.85 -8.67 3.52
C LEU A 20 -30.81 -9.38 4.40
N TRP A 21 -29.97 -8.58 5.04
CA TRP A 21 -29.06 -9.05 6.08
C TRP A 21 -29.96 -9.65 7.18
N ALA A 22 -29.68 -10.89 7.60
CA ALA A 22 -30.43 -11.56 8.67
C ALA A 22 -30.40 -10.73 9.97
N GLU A 23 -31.25 -11.04 10.95
CA GLU A 23 -31.33 -10.28 12.21
C GLU A 23 -29.99 -10.19 12.97
N GLU A 24 -29.04 -11.10 12.69
CA GLU A 24 -27.65 -10.98 13.09
C GLU A 24 -26.80 -10.32 12.01
N LYS A 25 -26.01 -9.32 12.43
CA LYS A 25 -25.08 -8.60 11.55
C LYS A 25 -23.97 -9.57 11.08
N PRO A 26 -23.94 -9.95 9.79
CA PRO A 26 -22.97 -10.91 9.28
C PRO A 26 -21.57 -10.31 9.27
N ARG A 27 -20.59 -11.21 9.46
CA ARG A 27 -19.16 -10.87 9.41
C ARG A 27 -18.70 -10.85 7.96
N VAL A 28 -18.55 -9.65 7.41
CA VAL A 28 -18.06 -9.45 6.04
C VAL A 28 -16.62 -8.94 6.07
N ALA A 29 -15.73 -9.63 5.38
CA ALA A 29 -14.34 -9.21 5.20
C ALA A 29 -14.14 -8.65 3.80
N VAL A 30 -13.53 -7.47 3.72
CA VAL A 30 -12.96 -6.93 2.48
C VAL A 30 -11.55 -7.49 2.34
N VAL A 31 -11.29 -8.18 1.23
CA VAL A 31 -10.04 -8.88 0.98
C VAL A 31 -9.19 -8.10 -0.01
N ASP A 32 -7.97 -7.77 0.42
CA ASP A 32 -6.93 -7.12 -0.38
C ASP A 32 -6.03 -8.15 -1.10
N ALA A 33 -5.26 -7.69 -2.10
CA ALA A 33 -4.28 -8.48 -2.83
C ALA A 33 -3.29 -9.17 -1.88
N ASN A 34 -2.77 -8.45 -0.88
CA ASN A 34 -1.77 -9.02 0.01
C ASN A 34 -2.32 -10.16 0.88
N ALA A 35 -3.61 -10.10 1.25
CA ALA A 35 -4.27 -11.18 1.99
C ALA A 35 -4.37 -12.46 1.14
N ILE A 36 -4.59 -12.30 -0.17
CA ILE A 36 -4.63 -13.40 -1.14
C ILE A 36 -3.22 -13.95 -1.41
N ILE A 37 -2.24 -13.07 -1.59
CA ILE A 37 -0.83 -13.46 -1.85
C ILE A 37 -0.26 -14.23 -0.66
N SER A 38 -0.59 -13.80 0.55
CA SER A 38 -0.15 -14.45 1.80
C SER A 38 -0.88 -15.77 2.10
N GLY A 39 -2.01 -16.06 1.41
CA GLY A 39 -2.80 -17.27 1.62
C GLY A 39 -3.53 -17.30 2.97
N LEU A 40 -4.06 -16.16 3.41
CA LEU A 40 -4.68 -16.02 4.72
C LEU A 40 -5.97 -16.86 4.86
N ASN A 41 -6.10 -17.64 5.93
CA ASN A 41 -7.28 -18.47 6.13
C ASN A 41 -8.51 -17.64 6.57
N LEU A 42 -9.43 -17.41 5.63
CA LEU A 42 -10.64 -16.61 5.86
C LEU A 42 -11.79 -17.41 6.51
N GLN A 43 -11.71 -18.75 6.58
CA GLN A 43 -12.82 -19.63 7.01
C GLN A 43 -13.29 -19.41 8.46
N GLY A 44 -12.46 -18.79 9.31
CA GLY A 44 -12.82 -18.43 10.68
C GLY A 44 -12.98 -16.93 10.92
N LEU A 45 -12.66 -16.10 9.93
CA LEU A 45 -12.62 -14.64 10.10
C LEU A 45 -13.91 -13.96 9.61
N ALA A 46 -14.48 -14.47 8.52
CA ALA A 46 -15.68 -13.92 7.92
C ALA A 46 -16.56 -15.00 7.32
N GLU A 47 -17.87 -14.78 7.40
CA GLU A 47 -18.88 -15.60 6.72
C GLU A 47 -18.93 -15.28 5.22
N ARG A 48 -18.60 -14.03 4.88
CA ARG A 48 -18.57 -13.55 3.50
C ARG A 48 -17.29 -12.77 3.22
N ALA A 49 -16.61 -13.15 2.16
CA ALA A 49 -15.45 -12.43 1.65
C ALA A 49 -15.84 -11.64 0.40
N VAL A 50 -15.50 -10.36 0.37
CA VAL A 50 -15.71 -9.48 -0.79
C VAL A 50 -14.40 -8.87 -1.25
N THR A 51 -14.27 -8.63 -2.54
CA THR A 51 -13.13 -7.90 -3.12
C THR A 51 -13.58 -7.08 -4.32
N VAL A 52 -12.64 -6.42 -4.98
CA VAL A 52 -12.83 -5.57 -6.15
C VAL A 52 -12.18 -6.24 -7.38
N GLN A 53 -12.71 -6.03 -8.59
CA GLN A 53 -12.21 -6.75 -9.79
C GLN A 53 -10.75 -6.41 -10.08
N GLU A 54 -10.37 -5.17 -9.82
CA GLU A 54 -9.03 -4.65 -10.01
C GLU A 54 -7.99 -5.43 -9.19
N VAL A 55 -8.34 -5.87 -7.97
CA VAL A 55 -7.48 -6.69 -7.11
C VAL A 55 -7.21 -8.05 -7.76
N LEU A 56 -8.24 -8.69 -8.31
CA LEU A 56 -8.08 -9.97 -9.01
C LEU A 56 -7.23 -9.82 -10.28
N GLY A 57 -7.32 -8.67 -10.96
CA GLY A 57 -6.48 -8.34 -12.12
C GLY A 57 -5.02 -8.08 -11.78
N GLU A 58 -4.74 -7.60 -10.57
CA GLU A 58 -3.39 -7.38 -10.05
C GLU A 58 -2.68 -8.71 -9.73
N ILE A 59 -3.43 -9.71 -9.27
CA ILE A 59 -2.88 -11.03 -8.90
C ILE A 59 -2.52 -11.85 -10.15
N ARG A 60 -1.23 -11.82 -10.49
CA ARG A 60 -0.66 -12.56 -11.63
C ARG A 60 0.09 -13.82 -11.22
N ASP A 61 0.33 -14.02 -9.93
CA ASP A 61 1.12 -15.13 -9.42
C ASP A 61 0.38 -16.47 -9.48
N LYS A 62 1.09 -17.50 -9.97
CA LYS A 62 0.55 -18.86 -10.11
C LYS A 62 0.09 -19.45 -8.78
N LYS A 63 0.90 -19.28 -7.73
CA LYS A 63 0.60 -19.76 -6.37
C LYS A 63 -0.68 -19.15 -5.80
N SER A 64 -0.85 -17.83 -5.98
CA SER A 64 -2.04 -17.11 -5.49
C SER A 64 -3.30 -17.51 -6.26
N ARG A 65 -3.19 -17.79 -7.57
CA ARG A 65 -4.33 -18.31 -8.37
C ARG A 65 -4.73 -19.73 -7.98
N GLU A 66 -3.75 -20.60 -7.74
CA GLU A 66 -4.00 -21.96 -7.24
C GLU A 66 -4.67 -21.92 -5.86
N TRP A 67 -4.22 -21.02 -4.99
CA TRP A 67 -4.85 -20.81 -3.69
C TRP A 67 -6.30 -20.32 -3.81
N LEU A 68 -6.56 -19.30 -4.65
CA LEU A 68 -7.91 -18.82 -4.93
C LEU A 68 -8.83 -19.92 -5.48
N ALA A 69 -8.32 -20.78 -6.36
CA ALA A 69 -9.07 -21.91 -6.91
C ALA A 69 -9.35 -23.01 -5.89
N GLY A 70 -8.49 -23.14 -4.86
CA GLY A 70 -8.62 -24.11 -3.78
C GLY A 70 -9.48 -23.66 -2.59
N LEU A 71 -10.04 -22.44 -2.62
CA LEU A 71 -10.89 -21.95 -1.54
C LEU A 71 -12.24 -22.67 -1.50
N PRO A 72 -12.69 -23.16 -0.33
CA PRO A 72 -13.98 -23.83 -0.21
C PRO A 72 -15.18 -22.87 -0.16
N PHE A 73 -14.95 -21.56 -0.12
CA PHE A 73 -15.97 -20.52 -0.17
C PHE A 73 -15.63 -19.53 -1.29
N LYS A 74 -16.66 -18.87 -1.83
CA LYS A 74 -16.51 -17.91 -2.93
C LYS A 74 -16.15 -16.53 -2.39
N ILE A 75 -15.20 -15.87 -3.05
CA ILE A 75 -14.95 -14.44 -2.86
C ILE A 75 -15.84 -13.71 -3.87
N ASP A 76 -16.75 -12.88 -3.37
CA ASP A 76 -17.62 -12.07 -4.22
C ASP A 76 -16.89 -10.82 -4.68
N THR A 77 -17.03 -10.48 -5.96
CA THR A 77 -16.50 -9.22 -6.45
C THR A 77 -17.60 -8.18 -6.54
N ILE A 78 -17.40 -7.06 -5.86
CA ILE A 78 -18.39 -5.97 -5.74
C ILE A 78 -17.71 -4.65 -6.08
N GLU A 79 -18.37 -3.85 -6.91
CA GLU A 79 -17.93 -2.49 -7.19
C GLU A 79 -18.47 -1.52 -6.14
N PRO A 80 -17.62 -0.61 -5.61
CA PRO A 80 -18.04 0.41 -4.68
C PRO A 80 -18.83 1.53 -5.37
N THR A 81 -19.72 2.15 -4.61
CA THR A 81 -20.51 3.31 -5.03
C THR A 81 -19.62 4.55 -5.16
N GLU A 82 -19.84 5.37 -6.19
CA GLU A 82 -19.06 6.61 -6.39
C GLU A 82 -19.09 7.56 -5.19
N ALA A 83 -20.20 7.57 -4.44
CA ALA A 83 -20.34 8.39 -3.23
C ALA A 83 -19.28 8.03 -2.18
N SER A 84 -19.04 6.74 -1.97
CA SER A 84 -18.04 6.23 -1.02
C SER A 84 -16.62 6.45 -1.52
N VAL A 85 -16.38 6.30 -2.82
CA VAL A 85 -15.08 6.63 -3.43
C VAL A 85 -14.74 8.10 -3.20
N LYS A 86 -15.71 9.01 -3.40
CA LYS A 86 -15.54 10.46 -3.14
C LYS A 86 -15.30 10.73 -1.66
N ALA A 87 -16.06 10.12 -0.76
CA ALA A 87 -15.91 10.28 0.69
C ALA A 87 -14.51 9.85 1.17
N VAL A 88 -14.05 8.66 0.78
CA VAL A 88 -12.72 8.16 1.12
C VAL A 88 -11.61 9.02 0.51
N THR A 89 -11.76 9.45 -0.73
CA THR A 89 -10.79 10.34 -1.39
C THR A 89 -10.68 11.67 -0.66
N GLN A 90 -11.80 12.26 -0.24
CA GLN A 90 -11.81 13.49 0.55
C GLN A 90 -11.15 13.27 1.92
N PHE A 91 -11.47 12.16 2.59
CA PHE A 91 -10.86 11.83 3.89
C PHE A 91 -9.35 11.64 3.77
N ALA A 92 -8.88 10.91 2.76
CA ALA A 92 -7.46 10.69 2.48
C ALA A 92 -6.70 11.99 2.11
N ARG A 93 -7.40 12.98 1.52
CA ARG A 93 -6.83 14.33 1.31
C ARG A 93 -6.63 15.07 2.63
N LEU A 94 -7.55 14.93 3.56
CA LEU A 94 -7.48 15.56 4.87
C LEU A 94 -6.41 14.92 5.76
N THR A 95 -6.20 13.60 5.67
CA THR A 95 -5.13 12.91 6.40
C THR A 95 -3.76 13.11 5.76
N GLY A 96 -3.71 13.33 4.44
CA GLY A 96 -2.47 13.43 3.66
C GLY A 96 -2.02 12.11 3.01
N ASP A 97 -2.78 11.03 3.19
CA ASP A 97 -2.45 9.69 2.66
C ASP A 97 -2.78 9.52 1.17
N LEU A 98 -3.47 10.48 0.54
CA LEU A 98 -3.86 10.34 -0.87
C LEU A 98 -2.67 10.07 -1.82
N ARG A 99 -1.46 10.54 -1.48
CA ARG A 99 -0.26 10.33 -2.31
C ARG A 99 0.36 8.95 -2.15
N SER A 100 0.13 8.28 -1.02
CA SER A 100 0.67 6.94 -0.75
C SER A 100 -0.31 5.84 -1.12
N LEU A 101 -1.61 6.11 -1.10
CA LEU A 101 -2.64 5.14 -1.48
C LEU A 101 -2.74 4.97 -3.00
N SER A 102 -2.75 3.73 -3.46
CA SER A 102 -3.00 3.41 -4.86
C SER A 102 -4.49 3.55 -5.21
N LYS A 103 -4.82 3.51 -6.52
CA LYS A 103 -6.22 3.50 -6.97
C LYS A 103 -6.98 2.29 -6.41
N VAL A 104 -6.34 1.12 -6.36
CA VAL A 104 -6.94 -0.12 -5.86
C VAL A 104 -7.23 0.00 -4.36
N ASP A 105 -6.32 0.58 -3.59
CA ASP A 105 -6.51 0.83 -2.15
C ASP A 105 -7.71 1.76 -1.89
N ILE A 106 -7.88 2.81 -2.69
CA ILE A 106 -9.02 3.72 -2.58
C ILE A 106 -10.33 2.97 -2.86
N LEU A 107 -10.37 2.07 -3.84
CA LEU A 107 -11.55 1.27 -4.15
C LEU A 107 -11.88 0.28 -3.03
N LEU A 108 -10.87 -0.37 -2.45
CA LEU A 108 -11.05 -1.29 -1.32
C LEU A 108 -11.57 -0.56 -0.08
N LEU A 109 -11.00 0.60 0.25
CA LEU A 109 -11.48 1.45 1.34
C LEU A 109 -12.90 1.94 1.08
N ALA A 110 -13.23 2.30 -0.17
CA ALA A 110 -14.58 2.70 -0.55
C ALA A 110 -15.58 1.54 -0.44
N LEU A 111 -15.18 0.32 -0.78
CA LEU A 111 -16.00 -0.89 -0.61
C LEU A 111 -16.27 -1.15 0.88
N ALA A 112 -15.25 -1.03 1.73
CA ALA A 112 -15.42 -1.15 3.18
C ALA A 112 -16.37 -0.07 3.73
N HIS A 113 -16.22 1.17 3.28
CA HIS A 113 -17.10 2.28 3.66
C HIS A 113 -18.56 2.04 3.24
N ASP A 114 -18.79 1.53 2.03
CA ASP A 114 -20.12 1.16 1.54
C ASP A 114 -20.78 0.07 2.38
N LEU A 115 -20.02 -0.97 2.73
CA LEU A 115 -20.54 -2.05 3.56
C LEU A 115 -20.89 -1.55 4.96
N GLU A 116 -20.06 -0.70 5.55
CA GLU A 116 -20.35 -0.10 6.85
C GLU A 116 -21.63 0.76 6.80
N LEU A 117 -21.82 1.55 5.75
CA LEU A 117 -23.04 2.34 5.56
C LEU A 117 -24.28 1.45 5.40
N ARG A 118 -24.17 0.36 4.65
CA ARG A 118 -25.29 -0.56 4.40
C ARG A 118 -25.70 -1.35 5.66
N VAL A 119 -24.74 -1.76 6.48
CA VAL A 119 -25.00 -2.63 7.66
C VAL A 119 -25.25 -1.83 8.93
N TYR A 120 -24.51 -0.73 9.12
CA TYR A 120 -24.50 0.03 10.38
C TYR A 120 -25.00 1.47 10.23
N GLY A 121 -25.30 1.92 9.01
CA GLY A 121 -25.82 3.28 8.75
C GLY A 121 -24.79 4.40 8.96
N GLY A 122 -23.51 4.09 9.17
CA GLY A 122 -22.43 5.06 9.25
C GLY A 122 -22.29 5.85 10.55
N GLY A 123 -23.02 5.51 11.61
CA GLY A 123 -22.97 6.22 12.89
C GLY A 123 -21.59 6.26 13.54
N HIS A 124 -20.70 5.31 13.21
CA HIS A 124 -19.34 5.22 13.73
C HIS A 124 -18.28 5.86 12.83
N LEU A 125 -18.66 6.30 11.63
CA LEU A 125 -17.73 6.86 10.66
C LEU A 125 -17.49 8.35 10.93
N ARG A 126 -16.22 8.74 10.97
CA ARG A 126 -15.82 10.14 11.09
C ARG A 126 -15.74 10.77 9.70
N LYS A 127 -16.27 11.98 9.56
CA LYS A 127 -16.16 12.77 8.32
C LYS A 127 -14.82 13.49 8.20
N GLU A 128 -14.17 13.76 9.32
CA GLU A 128 -12.90 14.46 9.39
C GLU A 128 -11.91 13.69 10.28
N PRO A 129 -10.62 13.70 9.95
CA PRO A 129 -9.61 13.04 10.77
C PRO A 129 -9.41 13.78 12.09
N LEU A 130 -8.96 13.05 13.11
CA LEU A 130 -8.60 13.65 14.39
C LEU A 130 -7.38 14.57 14.20
N LYS A 131 -7.42 15.75 14.83
CA LYS A 131 -6.30 16.69 14.78
C LYS A 131 -5.05 16.02 15.35
N ALA A 132 -3.95 16.07 14.59
CA ALA A 132 -2.68 15.53 15.02
C ALA A 132 -2.25 16.21 16.33
N ARG A 133 -2.00 15.41 17.37
CA ARG A 133 -1.53 15.90 18.66
C ARG A 133 -0.03 15.65 18.76
N THR A 134 0.76 16.71 18.70
CA THR A 134 2.19 16.63 18.96
C THR A 134 2.41 16.39 20.44
N VAL A 135 3.00 15.25 20.78
CA VAL A 135 3.45 14.96 22.14
C VAL A 135 4.97 15.11 22.15
N SER A 136 5.48 16.15 22.81
CA SER A 136 6.91 16.29 23.03
C SER A 136 7.35 15.22 24.04
N ARG A 137 7.94 14.14 23.55
CA ARG A 137 8.67 13.23 24.44
C ARG A 137 10.07 13.82 24.66
N PRO A 138 10.54 13.95 25.91
CA PRO A 138 11.95 14.22 26.14
C PRO A 138 12.72 13.12 25.43
N ARG A 139 13.69 13.49 24.58
CA ARG A 139 14.56 12.51 23.92
C ARG A 139 15.29 11.75 25.03
N SER A 140 14.86 10.53 25.30
CA SER A 140 15.67 9.61 26.10
C SER A 140 17.01 9.50 25.40
N ARG A 141 18.10 9.61 26.16
CA ARG A 141 19.48 9.47 25.68
C ARG A 141 19.52 8.29 24.70
N ALA A 142 19.95 8.53 23.47
CA ALA A 142 19.94 7.52 22.41
C ALA A 142 20.70 6.30 22.91
N GLN A 143 19.98 5.25 23.30
CA GLN A 143 20.58 3.96 23.57
C GLN A 143 21.01 3.41 22.22
N PRO A 144 22.25 2.92 22.06
CA PRO A 144 22.66 2.27 20.84
C PRO A 144 21.69 1.11 20.55
N LEU A 145 21.24 1.02 19.29
CA LEU A 145 20.27 0.00 18.90
C LEU A 145 20.91 -1.39 19.06
N PRO A 146 20.22 -2.35 19.70
CA PRO A 146 20.75 -3.70 19.84
C PRO A 146 20.97 -4.33 18.45
N GLY A 147 22.19 -4.81 18.21
CA GLY A 147 22.58 -5.39 16.91
C GLY A 147 23.17 -4.40 15.89
N TRP A 148 23.17 -3.10 16.19
CA TRP A 148 23.92 -2.11 15.41
C TRP A 148 25.16 -1.71 16.23
N GLY A 149 26.33 -2.19 15.81
CA GLY A 149 27.58 -2.03 16.56
C GLY A 149 27.91 -0.56 16.83
N THR A 150 28.37 -0.26 18.04
CA THR A 150 29.22 0.91 18.28
C THR A 150 30.57 0.63 17.65
N GLU A 151 31.19 1.62 16.99
CA GLU A 151 32.54 1.49 16.40
C GLU A 151 33.47 0.77 17.38
N SER A 152 33.71 -0.52 17.14
CA SER A 152 34.59 -1.33 17.96
C SER A 152 36.04 -1.02 17.58
N ALA A 153 36.94 -1.06 18.57
CA ALA A 153 38.37 -0.82 18.38
C ALA A 153 39.00 -1.72 17.29
N GLU A 154 38.35 -2.84 16.99
CA GLU A 154 38.71 -3.78 15.92
C GLU A 154 38.71 -3.12 14.53
N TRP A 155 37.85 -2.12 14.28
CA TRP A 155 37.84 -1.39 13.01
C TRP A 155 39.02 -0.40 12.89
N ALA A 156 39.56 0.08 14.01
CA ALA A 156 40.71 0.98 14.01
C ALA A 156 42.01 0.26 13.63
N GLU A 157 42.14 -1.01 14.01
CA GLU A 157 43.26 -1.86 13.58
C GLU A 157 43.18 -2.20 12.08
N LEU A 158 41.97 -2.44 11.57
CA LEU A 158 41.73 -2.67 10.14
C LEU A 158 42.02 -1.42 9.30
N ASP A 159 41.61 -0.23 9.75
CA ASP A 159 41.91 1.05 9.11
C ASP A 159 43.43 1.32 9.08
N ALA A 160 44.16 0.97 10.15
CA ALA A 160 45.61 1.12 10.23
C ALA A 160 46.37 0.12 9.33
N ALA A 161 45.77 -1.04 9.04
CA ALA A 161 46.38 -2.08 8.23
C ALA A 161 46.26 -1.85 6.71
N ILE A 162 45.48 -0.86 6.26
CA ILE A 162 45.32 -0.51 4.84
C ILE A 162 46.09 0.78 4.52
N PRO A 163 47.33 0.70 3.99
CA PRO A 163 48.13 1.89 3.70
C PRO A 163 47.53 2.65 2.51
N GLY A 164 47.14 3.90 2.74
CA GLY A 164 46.58 4.81 1.72
C GLY A 164 45.20 5.38 2.04
N LEU A 165 44.48 4.81 3.02
CA LEU A 165 43.21 5.35 3.51
C LEU A 165 43.50 6.34 4.65
N SER A 166 44.08 7.50 4.33
CA SER A 166 44.36 8.51 5.36
C SER A 166 43.05 9.03 5.98
N SER A 167 43.08 9.26 7.29
CA SER A 167 41.98 9.69 8.16
C SER A 167 41.50 11.13 7.94
N GLY A 168 41.46 11.59 6.69
CA GLY A 168 41.12 12.97 6.33
C GLY A 168 39.62 13.31 6.32
N ALA A 169 38.73 12.34 6.55
CA ALA A 169 37.29 12.62 6.57
C ALA A 169 36.85 12.99 7.99
N GLY A 170 36.55 14.28 8.21
CA GLY A 170 35.85 14.74 9.41
C GLY A 170 34.51 14.04 9.62
N VAL A 171 34.02 14.04 10.86
CA VAL A 171 32.78 13.38 11.29
C VAL A 171 31.63 13.70 10.32
N GLY A 172 31.21 12.69 9.54
CA GLY A 172 30.11 12.79 8.57
C GLY A 172 30.51 12.77 7.08
N GLY A 173 31.80 12.75 6.73
CA GLY A 173 32.26 12.62 5.35
C GLY A 173 32.44 11.17 4.90
N SER A 174 31.92 10.79 3.73
CA SER A 174 32.17 9.47 3.12
C SER A 174 33.63 9.35 2.67
N ARG A 175 34.37 8.40 3.25
CA ARG A 175 35.79 8.15 2.95
C ARG A 175 36.05 7.69 1.52
N VAL A 176 35.07 7.03 0.90
CA VAL A 176 35.16 6.50 -0.48
C VAL A 176 35.18 7.62 -1.51
N ALA A 177 34.50 8.74 -1.23
CA ALA A 177 34.44 9.90 -2.13
C ALA A 177 35.75 10.71 -2.14
N ALA A 178 36.51 10.69 -1.03
CA ALA A 178 37.76 11.45 -0.92
C ALA A 178 38.95 10.79 -1.64
N ALA A 179 38.90 9.47 -1.86
CA ALA A 179 39.99 8.71 -2.49
C ALA A 179 39.98 8.76 -4.04
N LEU A 180 38.91 9.26 -4.66
CA LEU A 180 38.82 9.44 -6.12
C LEU A 180 39.45 10.79 -6.50
N ALA A 181 40.75 10.77 -6.80
CA ALA A 181 41.41 11.92 -7.42
C ALA A 181 40.73 12.30 -8.75
N PRO A 182 40.57 13.59 -9.08
CA PRO A 182 40.05 13.99 -10.38
C PRO A 182 41.08 13.60 -11.45
N LEU A 183 40.70 12.69 -12.36
CA LEU A 183 41.46 12.40 -13.57
C LEU A 183 41.41 13.66 -14.46
N SER A 184 42.44 14.50 -14.35
CA SER A 184 42.65 15.68 -15.17
C SER A 184 42.95 15.27 -16.61
N SER A 185 41.95 15.36 -17.49
CA SER A 185 42.13 15.35 -18.94
C SER A 185 42.56 16.75 -19.38
N ASP A 186 43.86 16.98 -19.57
CA ASP A 186 44.34 18.17 -20.27
C ASP A 186 45.27 17.76 -21.41
N GLU A 187 44.66 17.61 -22.57
CA GLU A 187 45.29 17.42 -23.87
C GLU A 187 45.25 18.80 -24.56
N ALA A 188 46.32 19.61 -24.43
CA ALA A 188 46.42 20.89 -25.13
C ALA A 188 47.87 21.32 -25.44
N ARG A 189 48.23 21.16 -26.73
CA ARG A 189 49.10 21.98 -27.59
C ARG A 189 50.07 23.02 -26.97
N ALA A 190 51.36 22.88 -27.30
CA ALA A 190 52.27 23.86 -27.95
C ALA A 190 53.68 23.23 -27.97
N GLY A 191 54.53 23.26 -29.01
CA GLY A 191 54.74 24.26 -30.05
C GLY A 191 55.90 25.19 -29.68
N GLY A 192 57.13 24.89 -30.09
CA GLY A 192 58.17 25.90 -30.37
C GLY A 192 59.52 25.85 -29.62
N ALA A 193 60.58 25.65 -30.43
CA ALA A 193 61.94 26.20 -30.36
C ALA A 193 62.91 25.81 -29.22
N ALA A 194 63.93 25.01 -29.58
CA ALA A 194 65.27 25.50 -29.92
C ALA A 194 66.01 24.45 -30.77
#